data_AF-A0A220UMU2-F1
#
_entry.id   AF-A0A220UMU2-F1
#
_cell.length_a   1.000
_cell.length_b   1.000
_cell.length_c   1.000
_cell.angle_alpha   90.00
_cell.angle_beta   90.00
_cell.angle_gamma   90.00
#
_symmetry.space_group_name_H-M   'P 1'
#
loop_
_entity.id
_entity.type
_entity.pdbx_description
1 polymer ?
#
loop_
_entity_poly.entity_id
_entity_poly.type
_entity_poly.pdbx_seq_one_letter_code
_entity_poly.pdbx_strand_id
1 'polypeptide(L)'
;MMLRLDELVNQIICINHAWKLSKEEFGNDFVATKSLRDTKASLQATLLREFPTDSYLMMASDSAEHDEAMYSVRLKSPVVIGSAIRTDAEHLPQRIAHDILTEQELYKLLK
;
A
#
# COMPACT_ATOMS: atom_id res chain seq x y z
N MET A 1 14.09 -3.60 17.21
CA MET A 1 13.66 -2.21 16.93
C MET A 1 12.15 -2.22 16.89
N MET A 2 11.48 -1.31 17.61
CA MET A 2 10.01 -1.27 17.63
C MET A 2 9.53 -0.50 16.40
N LEU A 3 8.74 -1.14 15.55
CA LEU A 3 8.11 -0.48 14.39
C LEU A 3 7.10 0.56 14.87
N ARG A 4 7.11 1.75 14.27
CA ARG A 4 6.09 2.78 14.51
C ARG A 4 5.17 2.90 13.29
N LEU A 5 3.87 3.01 13.55
CA LEU A 5 2.84 3.09 12.51
C LEU A 5 3.08 4.27 11.55
N ASP A 6 3.38 5.45 12.10
CA ASP A 6 3.67 6.67 11.36
C ASP A 6 4.91 6.54 10.47
N GLU A 7 5.98 5.93 10.97
CA GLU A 7 7.19 5.67 10.18
C GLU A 7 6.91 4.74 9.00
N LEU A 8 6.15 3.67 9.23
CA LEU A 8 5.84 2.69 8.18
C LEU A 8 4.94 3.29 7.11
N VAL A 9 3.91 4.06 7.51
CA VAL A 9 3.04 4.79 6.56
C VAL A 9 3.87 5.80 5.76
N ASN A 10 4.78 6.54 6.40
CA ASN A 10 5.66 7.47 5.70
C ASN A 10 6.55 6.75 4.67
N GLN A 11 7.14 5.61 5.03
CA GLN A 11 7.96 4.81 4.11
C GLN A 11 7.15 4.34 2.89
N ILE A 12 5.93 3.85 3.10
CA ILE A 12 5.03 3.43 2.01
C ILE A 12 4.80 4.59 1.04
N ILE A 13 4.49 5.79 1.56
CA ILE A 13 4.25 6.99 0.75
C ILE A 13 5.51 7.38 -0.03
N CYS A 14 6.68 7.40 0.61
CA CYS A 14 7.95 7.72 -0.05
C CYS A 14 8.26 6.75 -1.19
N ILE A 15 8.11 5.44 -0.98
CA ILE A 15 8.34 4.43 -2.02
C ILE A 15 7.29 4.54 -3.13
N ASN A 16 6.03 4.85 -2.81
CA ASN A 16 4.99 5.09 -3.80
C ASN A 16 5.29 6.30 -4.70
N HIS A 17 5.81 7.39 -4.13
CA HIS A 17 6.25 8.54 -4.91
C HIS A 17 7.42 8.18 -5.84
N ALA A 18 8.43 7.47 -5.32
CA ALA A 18 9.55 6.99 -6.14
C ALA A 18 9.07 6.07 -7.27
N TRP A 19 8.12 5.17 -6.99
CA TRP A 19 7.49 4.31 -8.00
C TRP A 19 6.76 5.12 -9.08
N LYS A 20 5.96 6.12 -8.70
CA LYS A 20 5.23 6.98 -9.65
C LYS A 20 6.20 7.70 -10.59
N LEU A 21 7.26 8.30 -10.04
CA LEU A 21 8.31 8.96 -10.84
C LEU A 21 9.05 7.98 -11.77
N SER A 22 9.45 6.81 -11.27
CA SER A 22 10.11 5.79 -12.09
C SER A 22 9.20 5.26 -13.21
N LYS A 23 7.90 5.11 -12.93
CA LYS A 23 6.89 4.69 -13.91
C LYS A 23 6.72 5.74 -15.00
N GLU A 24 6.68 7.02 -14.63
CA GLU A 24 6.55 8.13 -15.57
C GLU A 24 7.77 8.23 -16.50
N GLU A 25 8.98 8.13 -15.95
CA GLU A 25 10.22 8.28 -16.72
C GLU A 25 10.58 7.03 -17.54
N PHE A 26 10.45 5.83 -16.96
CA PHE A 26 10.97 4.59 -17.54
C PHE A 26 9.91 3.55 -17.91
N GLY A 27 8.63 3.83 -17.62
CA GLY A 27 7.53 2.91 -17.84
C GLY A 27 7.41 1.79 -16.80
N ASN A 28 6.35 0.99 -16.95
CA ASN A 28 6.02 -0.11 -16.04
C ASN A 28 6.98 -1.30 -16.14
N ASP A 29 7.63 -1.49 -17.29
CA ASP A 29 8.46 -2.67 -17.55
C ASP A 29 9.88 -2.57 -17.02
N PHE A 30 10.32 -1.36 -16.67
CA PHE A 30 11.64 -1.12 -16.11
C PHE A 30 11.80 -1.83 -14.76
N VAL A 31 12.97 -2.47 -14.58
CA VAL A 31 13.25 -3.33 -13.43
C VAL A 31 13.14 -2.57 -12.10
N ALA A 32 13.60 -1.31 -12.05
CA ALA A 32 13.50 -0.50 -10.85
C ALA A 32 12.04 -0.12 -10.54
N THR A 33 11.22 0.19 -11.56
CA THR A 33 9.79 0.47 -11.39
C THR A 33 9.08 -0.74 -10.77
N LYS A 34 9.36 -1.96 -11.26
CA LYS A 34 8.82 -3.20 -10.69
C LYS A 34 9.29 -3.41 -9.24
N SER A 35 10.58 -3.24 -8.98
CA SER A 35 11.15 -3.36 -7.63
C SER A 35 10.54 -2.38 -6.62
N LEU A 36 10.32 -1.11 -7.02
CA LEU A 36 9.69 -0.10 -6.16
C LEU A 36 8.23 -0.43 -5.86
N ARG A 37 7.47 -0.90 -6.87
CA ARG A 37 6.10 -1.38 -6.68
C ARG A 37 6.05 -2.52 -5.68
N ASP A 38 6.92 -3.51 -5.84
CA ASP A 38 6.94 -4.72 -5.01
C ASP A 38 7.41 -4.38 -3.58
N THR A 39 8.36 -3.44 -3.44
CA THR A 39 8.78 -2.89 -2.14
C THR A 39 7.63 -2.18 -1.43
N LYS A 40 6.87 -1.32 -2.14
CA LYS A 40 5.67 -0.68 -1.59
C LYS A 40 4.68 -1.73 -1.10
N ALA A 41 4.38 -2.72 -1.93
CA ALA A 41 3.43 -3.78 -1.60
C ALA A 41 3.89 -4.59 -0.37
N SER A 42 5.19 -4.90 -0.28
CA SER A 42 5.75 -5.57 0.89
C SER A 42 5.59 -4.74 2.17
N LEU A 43 5.82 -3.42 2.12
CA LEU A 43 5.63 -2.54 3.27
C LEU A 43 4.16 -2.43 3.68
N GLN A 44 3.24 -2.40 2.70
CA GLN A 44 1.80 -2.44 2.94
C GLN A 44 1.36 -3.75 3.60
N ALA A 45 1.92 -4.89 3.18
CA ALA A 45 1.66 -6.18 3.84
C ALA A 45 2.19 -6.19 5.29
N THR A 46 3.38 -5.62 5.53
CA THR A 46 3.90 -5.44 6.89
C THR A 46 2.97 -4.58 7.75
N LEU A 47 2.44 -3.49 7.21
CA LEU A 47 1.49 -2.62 7.90
C LEU A 47 0.24 -3.41 8.33
N LEU A 48 -0.33 -4.20 7.43
CA LEU A 48 -1.52 -5.00 7.69
C LEU A 48 -1.29 -6.10 8.74
N ARG A 49 -0.07 -6.66 8.80
CA ARG A 49 0.30 -7.73 9.74
C ARG A 49 0.66 -7.23 11.13
N GLU A 50 1.44 -6.15 11.20
CA GLU A 50 1.94 -5.61 12.47
C GLU A 50 0.93 -4.67 13.13
N PHE A 51 0.03 -4.06 12.34
CA PHE A 51 -1.00 -3.14 12.83
C PHE A 51 -2.42 -3.53 12.35
N PRO A 52 -2.89 -4.76 12.61
CA PRO A 52 -4.20 -5.25 12.15
C PRO A 52 -5.38 -4.57 12.86
N THR A 53 -5.13 -3.99 14.04
CA THR A 53 -6.09 -3.17 14.76
C THR A 53 -6.23 -1.77 14.18
N ASP A 54 -5.27 -1.30 13.40
CA ASP A 54 -5.19 0.09 12.93
C ASP A 54 -5.30 0.21 11.40
N SER A 55 -5.18 -0.89 10.67
CA SER A 55 -5.27 -0.94 9.22
C SER A 55 -6.21 -2.02 8.71
N TYR A 56 -6.67 -1.89 7.46
CA TYR A 56 -7.54 -2.84 6.76
C TYR A 56 -7.49 -2.63 5.24
N LEU A 57 -8.05 -3.56 4.47
CA LEU A 57 -8.21 -3.45 3.03
C LEU A 57 -9.65 -3.09 2.68
N MET A 58 -9.82 -2.21 1.70
CA MET A 58 -11.12 -1.85 1.12
C MET A 58 -10.98 -1.78 -0.40
N MET A 59 -12.00 -2.15 -1.16
CA MET A 59 -12.01 -1.92 -2.61
C MET A 59 -11.83 -0.42 -2.91
N ALA A 60 -10.88 -0.08 -3.77
CA ALA A 60 -10.65 1.30 -4.17
C ALA A 60 -11.84 1.79 -5.02
N SER A 61 -12.46 2.91 -4.63
CA SER A 61 -13.64 3.47 -5.32
C SER A 61 -13.35 3.97 -6.72
N ASP A 62 -12.09 4.29 -6.99
CA ASP A 62 -11.53 4.76 -8.26
C ASP A 62 -10.87 3.62 -9.07
N SER A 63 -11.21 2.36 -8.77
CA SER A 63 -10.71 1.21 -9.54
C SER A 63 -10.97 1.32 -11.06
N ALA A 64 -11.97 2.09 -11.49
CA ALA A 64 -12.25 2.34 -12.91
C ALA A 64 -11.18 3.21 -13.61
N GLU A 65 -10.37 3.96 -12.85
CA GLU A 65 -9.25 4.76 -13.37
C GLU A 65 -7.95 3.94 -13.46
N HIS A 66 -8.00 2.67 -13.08
CA HIS A 66 -6.86 1.76 -13.06
C HIS A 66 -7.06 0.63 -14.07
N ASP A 67 -5.97 0.15 -14.67
CA ASP A 67 -5.99 -0.97 -15.62
C ASP A 67 -6.32 -2.32 -14.93
N GLU A 68 -6.32 -2.35 -13.59
CA GLU A 68 -6.62 -3.52 -12.78
C GLU A 68 -7.39 -3.14 -11.50
N ALA A 69 -8.06 -4.12 -10.89
CA ALA A 69 -8.75 -3.93 -9.61
C ALA A 69 -7.76 -3.60 -8.50
N MET A 70 -8.08 -2.59 -7.69
CA MET A 70 -7.20 -2.10 -6.63
C MET A 70 -7.90 -2.21 -5.27
N TYR A 71 -7.11 -2.55 -4.26
CA TYR A 71 -7.44 -2.27 -2.86
C TYR A 71 -6.82 -0.95 -2.43
N SER A 72 -7.50 -0.24 -1.53
CA SER A 72 -6.93 0.83 -0.72
C SER A 72 -6.54 0.25 0.64
N VAL A 73 -5.30 0.48 1.06
CA VAL A 73 -4.82 0.11 2.40
C VAL A 73 -5.25 1.21 3.36
N ARG A 74 -6.37 1.04 4.04
CA ARG A 74 -6.99 2.07 4.87
C ARG A 74 -6.46 2.06 6.29
N LEU A 75 -6.42 3.25 6.90
CA LEU A 75 -6.12 3.47 8.31
C LEU A 75 -7.44 3.71 9.07
N LYS A 76 -7.63 3.04 10.21
CA LYS A 76 -8.85 3.20 11.02
C LYS A 76 -8.91 4.54 11.74
N SER A 77 -7.73 5.08 12.07
CA SER A 77 -7.57 6.42 12.63
C SER A 77 -6.62 7.21 11.72
N PRO A 78 -6.87 8.52 11.49
CA PRO A 78 -5.95 9.33 10.71
C PRO A 78 -4.56 9.39 11.35
N VAL A 79 -3.52 9.33 10.52
CA VAL A 79 -2.12 9.42 10.95
C VAL A 79 -1.50 10.69 10.38
N VAL A 80 -0.79 11.45 11.21
CA VAL A 80 -0.12 12.69 10.79
C VAL A 80 1.28 12.36 10.27
N ILE A 81 1.55 12.68 9.01
CA ILE A 81 2.84 12.50 8.34
C ILE A 81 3.33 13.87 7.86
N GLY A 82 4.30 14.45 8.56
CA GLY A 82 4.71 15.83 8.33
C GLY A 82 3.55 16.80 8.58
N SER A 83 3.15 17.56 7.56
CA SER A 83 1.98 18.45 7.60
C SER A 83 0.70 17.82 7.04
N ALA A 84 0.77 16.60 6.52
CA ALA A 84 -0.35 15.92 5.89
C ALA A 84 -1.04 14.95 6.86
N ILE A 85 -2.37 14.90 6.82
CA ILE A 85 -3.17 13.89 7.50
C ILE A 85 -3.47 12.77 6.50
N ARG A 86 -3.14 11.54 6.85
CA ARG A 86 -3.33 10.35 6.02
C ARG A 86 -4.42 9.47 6.61
N THR A 87 -5.34 9.05 5.76
CA THR A 87 -6.42 8.09 6.08
C THR A 87 -6.22 6.74 5.39
N ASP A 88 -5.19 6.64 4.56
CA ASP A 88 -4.76 5.43 3.87
C ASP A 88 -3.25 5.43 3.66
N ALA A 89 -2.73 4.25 3.35
CA ALA A 89 -1.35 3.97 2.99
C ALA A 89 -1.28 3.50 1.52
N GLU A 90 -1.94 4.23 0.62
CA GLU A 90 -1.91 4.08 -0.83
C GLU A 90 -2.61 2.82 -1.37
N HIS A 91 -2.78 2.78 -2.70
CA HIS A 91 -3.39 1.65 -3.40
C HIS A 91 -2.43 0.48 -3.58
N LEU A 92 -2.99 -0.73 -3.49
CA LEU A 92 -2.35 -2.02 -3.67
C LEU A 92 -3.14 -2.80 -4.74
N PRO A 93 -2.51 -3.20 -5.87
CA PRO A 93 -3.15 -4.07 -6.84
C PRO A 93 -3.69 -5.34 -6.21
N GLN A 94 -4.94 -5.70 -6.52
CA GLN A 94 -5.57 -6.90 -5.99
C GLN A 94 -4.72 -8.14 -6.30
N ARG A 95 -4.24 -8.28 -7.55
CA ARG A 95 -3.37 -9.38 -7.94
C ARG A 95 -2.15 -9.51 -7.02
N ILE A 96 -1.47 -8.40 -6.72
CA ILE A 96 -0.29 -8.40 -5.83
C ILE A 96 -0.70 -8.72 -4.39
N ALA A 97 -1.84 -8.22 -3.92
CA ALA A 97 -2.35 -8.56 -2.59
C ALA A 97 -2.54 -10.08 -2.44
N HIS A 98 -3.13 -10.74 -3.44
CA HIS A 98 -3.27 -12.21 -3.48
C HIS A 98 -1.94 -12.94 -3.64
N ASP A 99 -0.91 -12.31 -4.23
CA ASP A 99 0.44 -12.91 -4.32
C ASP A 99 1.19 -12.88 -2.97
N ILE A 100 0.97 -11.87 -2.12
CA ILE A 100 1.77 -11.64 -0.91
C ILE A 100 1.04 -11.88 0.43
N LEU A 101 -0.30 -11.94 0.40
CA LEU A 101 -1.16 -12.24 1.55
C LEU A 101 -1.82 -13.60 1.34
N THR A 102 -1.96 -14.36 2.41
CA THR A 102 -2.74 -15.60 2.38
C THR A 102 -4.24 -15.30 2.28
N GLU A 103 -5.02 -16.24 1.75
CA GLU A 103 -6.49 -16.11 1.69
C GLU A 103 -7.12 -15.86 3.08
N GLN A 104 -6.54 -16.44 4.15
CA GLN A 104 -6.99 -16.19 5.51
C GLN A 104 -6.70 -14.76 5.99
N GLU A 105 -5.55 -14.19 5.60
CA GLU A 105 -5.23 -12.79 5.86
C GLU A 105 -6.20 -11.88 5.11
N LEU A 106 -6.40 -12.11 3.81
CA LEU A 106 -7.32 -11.33 2.99
C LEU A 106 -8.74 -11.34 3.57
N TYR A 107 -9.25 -12.50 3.95
CA TYR A 107 -10.57 -12.63 4.58
C TYR A 107 -10.71 -11.80 5.87
N LYS A 108 -9.65 -11.71 6.69
CA LYS A 108 -9.66 -10.92 7.93
C LYS A 108 -9.47 -9.43 7.69
N LEU A 109 -8.71 -9.06 6.65
CA LEU A 109 -8.32 -7.69 6.38
C LEU A 109 -9.34 -6.93 5.53
N LEU A 110 -10.09 -7.62 4.67
CA LEU A 110 -11.10 -7.01 3.83
C LEU A 110 -12.33 -6.58 4.64
N LYS A 111 -12.82 -5.37 4.36
CA LYS A 111 -14.04 -4.79 4.94
C LYS A 111 -15.01 -4.32 3.88
#